data_AF-A0A2H0GAI2-F1
#
_entry.id   AF-A0A2H0GAI2-F1
#
_cell.length_a   1.000
_cell.length_b   1.000
_cell.length_c   1.000
_cell.angle_alpha   90.00
_cell.angle_beta   90.00
_cell.angle_gamma   90.00
#
_symmetry.space_group_name_H-M   'P 1'
#
loop_
_entity.id
_entity.type
_entity.pdbx_description
1 polymer ?
#
loop_
_entity_poly.entity_id
_entity_poly.type
_entity_poly.pdbx_seq_one_letter_code
_entity_poly.pdbx_strand_id
1 'polypeptide(L)'
;MFNWIQYLADWLIYSVFGIDAATHLGTALNFFVYDTLKILLLLFVIVFFMGIVNAYFPIEKLKDYLNRKKLYGLEYLFASIFGAITPFCSCSSVPLFIGFVQGGIPLGVTFAFLITSPLVNEVAIAMFIGMFGMKATLIYAISGILLGTIGGWGLGKFILDPLLSDWAKKILENKMQQSEYEDEKLTFTQRLPDITRSAWEIVRGVLLYVIIGIAIGAAMHGYVPENFFGQYLGGGEWWTVPLAVILAVPMYANAAGIVPVIQVFVAKGVPLGTAIAFMMGTVGLSIPEATLLKKVMSLKLIAIYFGVVTFFIILSGFIFNWIL
;
A
#
# COMPACT_ATOMS: atom_id res chain seq x y z
N MET A 1 -2.73 -3.42 25.63
CA MET A 1 -2.78 -4.79 25.07
C MET A 1 -1.40 -5.36 24.74
N PHE A 2 -0.39 -4.53 24.42
CA PHE A 2 1.01 -4.94 24.19
C PHE A 2 1.96 -4.63 25.36
N ASN A 3 1.44 -4.51 26.58
CA ASN A 3 2.22 -4.04 27.75
C ASN A 3 3.42 -4.95 28.04
N TRP A 4 3.34 -6.23 27.70
CA TRP A 4 4.45 -7.18 27.81
C TRP A 4 5.61 -6.87 26.86
N ILE A 5 5.35 -6.34 25.67
CA ILE A 5 6.40 -5.88 24.73
C ILE A 5 7.07 -4.62 25.29
N GLN A 6 6.29 -3.72 25.90
CA GLN A 6 6.80 -2.52 26.57
C GLN A 6 7.74 -2.90 27.73
N TYR A 7 7.30 -3.80 28.61
CA TYR A 7 8.15 -4.29 29.71
C TYR A 7 9.44 -4.96 29.22
N LEU A 8 9.38 -5.68 28.10
CA LEU A 8 10.56 -6.30 27.51
C LEU A 8 11.51 -5.25 26.91
N ALA A 9 10.99 -4.22 26.25
CA ALA A 9 11.80 -3.10 25.74
C ALA A 9 12.43 -2.28 26.88
N ASP A 10 11.66 -1.99 27.93
CA ASP A 10 12.13 -1.28 29.13
C ASP A 10 13.24 -2.08 29.83
N TRP A 11 13.02 -3.39 30.01
CA TRP A 11 14.03 -4.27 30.59
C TRP A 11 15.29 -4.33 29.72
N LEU A 12 15.15 -4.52 28.40
CA LEU A 12 16.30 -4.63 27.50
C LEU A 12 17.13 -3.33 27.47
N ILE A 13 16.49 -2.17 27.32
CA ILE A 13 17.20 -0.91 27.12
C ILE A 13 17.67 -0.27 28.42
N TYR A 14 16.81 -0.22 29.44
CA TYR A 14 17.11 0.50 30.68
C TYR A 14 17.87 -0.37 31.68
N SER A 15 17.65 -1.69 31.69
CA SER A 15 18.30 -2.58 32.66
C SER A 15 19.46 -3.42 32.11
N VAL A 16 19.40 -3.87 30.85
CA VAL A 16 20.50 -4.66 30.24
C VAL A 16 21.55 -3.77 29.57
N PHE A 17 21.12 -2.77 28.78
CA PHE A 17 22.04 -1.80 28.16
C PHE A 17 22.41 -0.63 29.10
N GLY A 18 21.69 -0.44 30.21
CA GLY A 18 22.01 0.56 31.24
C GLY A 18 21.90 2.01 30.75
N ILE A 19 21.13 2.27 29.70
CA ILE A 19 20.96 3.61 29.13
C ILE A 19 19.84 4.31 29.89
N ASP A 20 20.09 5.52 30.39
CA ASP A 20 19.10 6.23 31.21
C ASP A 20 17.89 6.68 30.37
N ALA A 21 16.69 6.51 30.92
CA ALA A 21 15.43 6.89 30.28
C ALA A 21 15.29 8.41 30.09
N ALA A 22 16.10 9.21 30.80
CA ALA A 22 16.18 10.66 30.62
C ALA A 22 16.96 11.10 29.37
N THR A 23 17.69 10.20 28.70
CA THR A 23 18.49 10.54 27.52
C THR A 23 17.73 10.33 26.21
N HIS A 24 17.95 11.23 25.23
CA HIS A 24 17.39 11.11 23.88
C HIS A 24 17.73 9.77 23.19
N LEU A 25 18.87 9.18 23.53
CA LEU A 25 19.34 7.90 23.00
C LEU A 25 18.56 6.73 23.64
N GLY A 26 18.31 6.79 24.96
CA GLY A 26 17.52 5.79 25.67
C GLY A 26 16.06 5.74 25.24
N THR A 27 15.43 6.90 25.02
CA THR A 27 14.05 6.96 24.52
C THR A 27 13.93 6.48 23.07
N ALA A 28 14.89 6.84 22.19
CA ALA A 28 14.92 6.36 20.81
C ALA A 28 15.11 4.83 20.71
N LEU A 29 16.02 4.25 21.50
CA LEU A 29 16.27 2.81 21.48
C LEU A 29 15.11 2.00 22.07
N ASN A 30 14.48 2.49 23.13
CA ASN A 30 13.28 1.86 23.70
C ASN A 30 12.14 1.82 22.68
N PHE A 31 11.88 2.96 22.03
CA PHE A 31 10.91 3.07 20.94
C PHE A 31 11.25 2.10 19.79
N PHE A 32 12.52 2.06 19.37
CA PHE A 32 12.97 1.16 18.30
C PHE A 32 12.68 -0.32 18.62
N VAL A 33 13.04 -0.80 19.81
CA VAL A 33 12.85 -2.20 20.20
C VAL A 33 11.36 -2.54 20.33
N TYR A 34 10.60 -1.68 20.99
CA TYR A 34 9.16 -1.86 21.17
C TYR A 34 8.43 -1.92 19.82
N ASP A 35 8.64 -0.94 18.94
CA ASP A 35 7.98 -0.88 17.64
C ASP A 35 8.46 -1.98 16.69
N THR A 36 9.74 -2.34 16.69
CA THR A 36 10.25 -3.46 15.88
C THR A 36 9.56 -4.78 16.22
N LEU A 37 9.50 -5.13 17.51
CA LEU A 37 8.87 -6.37 17.95
C LEU A 37 7.35 -6.37 17.67
N LYS A 38 6.69 -5.24 17.94
CA LYS A 38 5.25 -5.09 17.73
C LYS A 38 4.89 -5.18 16.24
N ILE A 39 5.60 -4.46 15.37
CA ILE A 39 5.31 -4.41 13.93
C ILE A 39 5.63 -5.74 13.26
N LEU A 40 6.74 -6.40 13.61
CA LEU A 40 7.07 -7.72 13.04
C LEU A 40 6.05 -8.78 13.42
N LEU A 41 5.60 -8.80 14.69
CA LEU A 41 4.57 -9.72 15.13
C LEU A 41 3.24 -9.45 14.41
N LEU A 42 2.83 -8.18 14.30
CA LEU A 42 1.61 -7.79 13.59
C LEU A 42 1.69 -8.16 12.10
N LEU A 43 2.82 -7.87 11.45
CA LEU A 43 3.08 -8.18 10.04
C LEU A 43 3.03 -9.68 9.79
N PHE A 44 3.66 -10.49 10.63
CA PHE A 44 3.64 -11.95 10.48
C PHE A 44 2.23 -12.51 10.59
N VAL A 45 1.46 -12.10 11.62
CA VAL A 45 0.07 -12.56 11.82
C VAL A 45 -0.81 -12.18 10.63
N ILE A 46 -0.71 -10.93 10.16
CA ILE A 46 -1.52 -10.46 9.04
C ILE A 46 -1.11 -11.20 7.76
N VAL A 47 0.17 -11.27 7.41
CA VAL A 47 0.63 -11.96 6.19
C VAL A 47 0.27 -13.45 6.23
N PHE A 48 0.36 -14.11 7.38
CA PHE A 48 -0.02 -15.52 7.53
C PHE A 48 -1.52 -15.73 7.31
N PHE A 49 -2.37 -14.96 8.00
CA PHE A 49 -3.82 -15.02 7.80
C PHE A 49 -4.20 -14.73 6.35
N MET A 50 -3.46 -13.83 5.73
CA MET A 50 -3.76 -13.36 4.40
C MET A 50 -3.28 -14.30 3.29
N GLY A 51 -2.18 -15.04 3.53
CA GLY A 51 -1.81 -16.17 2.70
C GLY A 51 -2.88 -17.27 2.68
N ILE A 52 -3.59 -17.46 3.80
CA ILE A 52 -4.77 -18.34 3.85
C ILE A 52 -5.91 -17.76 3.00
N VAL A 53 -6.24 -16.48 3.15
CA VAL A 53 -7.30 -15.84 2.34
C VAL A 53 -7.03 -15.97 0.85
N ASN A 54 -5.79 -15.68 0.40
CA ASN A 54 -5.39 -15.86 -1.00
C ASN A 54 -5.53 -17.29 -1.50
N ALA A 55 -5.24 -18.29 -0.67
CA ALA A 55 -5.39 -19.70 -1.06
C ALA A 55 -6.85 -20.11 -1.29
N TYR A 56 -7.81 -19.38 -0.70
CA TYR A 56 -9.25 -19.60 -0.87
C TYR A 56 -9.92 -18.65 -1.85
N PHE A 57 -9.22 -17.61 -2.35
CA PHE A 57 -9.84 -16.57 -3.18
C PHE A 57 -9.85 -16.96 -4.66
N PRO A 58 -11.02 -17.18 -5.28
CA PRO A 58 -11.10 -17.56 -6.69
C PRO A 58 -11.00 -16.31 -7.58
N ILE A 59 -9.78 -15.92 -7.92
CA ILE A 59 -9.47 -14.75 -8.77
C ILE A 59 -10.15 -14.88 -10.15
N GLU A 60 -10.30 -16.12 -10.64
CA GLU A 60 -10.89 -16.47 -11.93
C GLU A 60 -12.39 -16.20 -11.97
N LYS A 61 -13.13 -16.53 -10.90
CA LYS A 61 -14.58 -16.27 -10.82
C LYS A 61 -14.88 -14.77 -10.83
N LEU A 62 -13.99 -13.99 -10.24
CA LEU A 62 -14.13 -12.55 -10.19
C LEU A 62 -13.79 -11.90 -11.55
N LYS A 63 -12.75 -12.41 -12.23
CA LYS A 63 -12.41 -12.06 -13.60
C LYS A 63 -13.59 -12.32 -14.55
N ASP A 64 -14.23 -13.47 -14.41
CA ASP A 64 -15.44 -13.83 -15.16
C ASP A 64 -16.63 -12.94 -14.84
N TYR A 65 -16.83 -12.57 -13.57
CA TYR A 65 -17.90 -11.69 -13.13
C TYR A 65 -17.75 -10.27 -13.69
N LEU A 66 -16.53 -9.72 -13.66
CA LEU A 66 -16.21 -8.40 -14.22
C LEU A 66 -16.28 -8.38 -15.76
N ASN A 67 -16.01 -9.51 -16.42
CA ASN A 67 -16.04 -9.61 -17.88
C ASN A 67 -17.46 -9.82 -18.45
N ARG A 68 -18.34 -10.57 -17.74
CA ARG A 68 -19.65 -10.98 -18.28
C ARG A 68 -20.78 -9.97 -18.13
N LYS A 69 -20.70 -8.99 -17.23
CA LYS A 69 -21.77 -8.00 -17.04
C LYS A 69 -21.25 -6.58 -17.28
N LYS A 70 -21.70 -5.95 -18.37
CA LYS A 70 -21.55 -4.51 -18.60
C LYS A 70 -22.39 -3.75 -17.57
N LEU A 71 -21.84 -3.49 -16.38
CA LEU A 71 -22.59 -2.93 -15.24
C LEU A 71 -22.61 -1.40 -15.23
N TYR A 72 -22.67 -0.74 -16.40
CA TYR A 72 -22.83 0.71 -16.55
C TYR A 72 -21.95 1.56 -15.59
N GLY A 73 -20.70 1.15 -15.34
CA GLY A 73 -19.75 1.86 -14.48
C GLY A 73 -19.55 1.28 -13.07
N LEU A 74 -20.36 0.31 -12.60
CA LEU A 74 -20.12 -0.34 -11.31
C LEU A 74 -18.87 -1.25 -11.32
N GLU A 75 -18.39 -1.64 -12.50
CA GLU A 75 -17.17 -2.45 -12.67
C GLU A 75 -15.94 -1.80 -12.01
N TYR A 76 -15.82 -0.47 -12.10
CA TYR A 76 -14.72 0.28 -11.46
C TYR A 76 -14.78 0.20 -9.94
N LEU A 77 -15.98 0.28 -9.37
CA LEU A 77 -16.19 0.17 -7.93
C LEU A 77 -15.90 -1.25 -7.44
N PHE A 78 -16.39 -2.27 -8.15
CA PHE A 78 -16.10 -3.66 -7.81
C PHE A 78 -14.62 -3.99 -7.93
N ALA A 79 -13.92 -3.47 -8.95
CA ALA A 79 -12.48 -3.65 -9.09
C ALA A 79 -11.69 -2.94 -7.98
N SER A 80 -12.12 -1.77 -7.56
CA SER A 80 -11.49 -1.04 -6.44
C SER A 80 -11.73 -1.74 -5.10
N ILE A 81 -12.97 -2.15 -4.82
CA ILE A 81 -13.29 -2.93 -3.61
C ILE A 81 -12.52 -4.24 -3.60
N PHE A 82 -12.42 -4.91 -4.75
CA PHE A 82 -11.60 -6.11 -4.88
C PHE A 82 -10.13 -5.80 -4.59
N GLY A 83 -9.58 -4.74 -5.17
CA GLY A 83 -8.23 -4.26 -4.84
C GLY A 83 -8.05 -4.07 -3.33
N ALA A 84 -9.02 -3.47 -2.66
CA ALA A 84 -8.99 -3.20 -1.22
C ALA A 84 -9.05 -4.45 -0.32
N ILE A 85 -9.71 -5.50 -0.79
CA ILE A 85 -9.87 -6.81 -0.09
C ILE A 85 -8.74 -7.77 -0.47
N THR A 86 -7.99 -7.44 -1.53
CA THR A 86 -6.87 -8.27 -1.95
C THR A 86 -5.60 -7.83 -1.27
N PRO A 87 -4.81 -8.79 -0.77
CA PRO A 87 -3.59 -8.49 -0.03
C PRO A 87 -2.37 -8.35 -0.92
N PHE A 88 -2.59 -7.79 -2.10
CA PHE A 88 -1.55 -7.68 -3.08
C PHE A 88 -0.78 -6.39 -2.82
N CYS A 89 0.47 -6.56 -2.42
CA CYS A 89 1.43 -5.47 -2.51
C CYS A 89 1.68 -5.12 -3.98
N SER A 90 2.23 -3.93 -4.23
CA SER A 90 2.53 -3.43 -5.59
C SER A 90 3.28 -4.44 -6.47
N CYS A 91 4.13 -5.30 -5.88
CA CYS A 91 4.85 -6.36 -6.58
C CYS A 91 3.94 -7.46 -7.15
N SER A 92 2.81 -7.75 -6.51
CA SER A 92 1.84 -8.78 -6.91
C SER A 92 0.67 -8.20 -7.72
N SER A 93 0.33 -6.94 -7.48
CA SER A 93 -0.75 -6.25 -8.21
C SER A 93 -0.45 -6.08 -9.69
N VAL A 94 0.82 -5.86 -10.07
CA VAL A 94 1.20 -5.69 -11.49
C VAL A 94 1.00 -6.98 -12.30
N PRO A 95 1.51 -8.16 -11.92
CA PRO A 95 1.19 -9.42 -12.61
C PRO A 95 -0.30 -9.69 -12.76
N LEU A 96 -1.10 -9.38 -11.74
CA LEU A 96 -2.57 -9.54 -11.80
C LEU A 96 -3.24 -8.54 -12.73
N PHE A 97 -2.80 -7.28 -12.71
CA PHE A 97 -3.20 -6.29 -13.70
C PHE A 97 -2.97 -6.82 -15.12
N ILE A 98 -1.79 -7.41 -15.37
CA ILE A 98 -1.47 -8.03 -16.66
C ILE A 98 -2.44 -9.16 -16.97
N GLY A 99 -2.69 -10.07 -16.03
CA GLY A 99 -3.65 -11.16 -16.19
C GLY A 99 -5.09 -10.69 -16.47
N PHE A 100 -5.49 -9.55 -15.92
CA PHE A 100 -6.80 -8.93 -16.18
C PHE A 100 -6.88 -8.34 -17.58
N VAL A 101 -5.84 -7.64 -18.03
CA VAL A 101 -5.74 -7.11 -19.40
C VAL A 101 -5.74 -8.24 -20.42
N GLN A 102 -4.98 -9.31 -20.17
CA GLN A 102 -4.99 -10.53 -21.00
C GLN A 102 -6.37 -11.22 -21.00
N GLY A 103 -7.06 -11.17 -19.87
CA GLY A 103 -8.45 -11.61 -19.71
C GLY A 103 -9.48 -10.82 -20.50
N GLY A 104 -9.09 -9.68 -21.06
CA GLY A 104 -9.96 -8.79 -21.79
C GLY A 104 -10.85 -7.90 -20.94
N ILE A 105 -10.57 -7.78 -19.64
CA ILE A 105 -11.20 -6.77 -18.80
C ILE A 105 -10.83 -5.37 -19.33
N PRO A 106 -11.77 -4.41 -19.41
CA PRO A 106 -11.48 -3.06 -19.85
C PRO A 106 -10.33 -2.41 -19.06
N LEU A 107 -9.42 -1.72 -19.74
CA LEU A 107 -8.23 -1.14 -19.11
C LEU A 107 -8.54 -0.22 -17.93
N GLY A 108 -9.59 0.59 -18.03
CA GLY A 108 -9.99 1.47 -16.91
C GLY A 108 -10.34 0.70 -15.64
N VAL A 109 -10.97 -0.47 -15.78
CA VAL A 109 -11.35 -1.34 -14.65
C VAL A 109 -10.11 -1.98 -14.03
N THR A 110 -9.15 -2.38 -14.86
CA THR A 110 -7.87 -2.93 -14.37
C THR A 110 -7.02 -1.86 -13.69
N PHE A 111 -7.04 -0.62 -14.17
CA PHE A 111 -6.43 0.52 -13.46
C PHE A 111 -7.06 0.78 -12.10
N ALA A 112 -8.39 0.70 -11.98
CA ALA A 112 -9.07 0.87 -10.69
C ALA A 112 -8.55 -0.12 -9.63
N PHE A 113 -8.40 -1.40 -10.02
CA PHE A 113 -7.78 -2.43 -9.18
C PHE A 113 -6.30 -2.13 -8.87
N LEU A 114 -5.52 -1.76 -9.89
CA LEU A 114 -4.08 -1.50 -9.75
C LEU A 114 -3.80 -0.34 -8.80
N ILE A 115 -4.65 0.69 -8.81
CA ILE A 115 -4.57 1.85 -7.92
C ILE A 115 -4.94 1.46 -6.49
N THR A 116 -6.10 0.81 -6.28
CA THR A 116 -6.59 0.56 -4.93
C THR A 116 -5.81 -0.53 -4.19
N SER A 117 -5.32 -1.57 -4.87
CA SER A 117 -4.65 -2.71 -4.19
C SER A 117 -3.41 -2.35 -3.35
N PRO A 118 -2.45 -1.54 -3.81
CA PRO A 118 -1.35 -1.11 -2.95
C PRO A 118 -1.82 -0.08 -1.91
N LEU A 119 -2.77 0.79 -2.28
CA LEU A 119 -3.22 1.91 -1.44
C LEU A 119 -4.05 1.44 -0.25
N VAL A 120 -5.01 0.55 -0.42
CA VAL A 120 -5.88 0.06 0.65
C VAL A 120 -5.63 -1.43 0.75
N ASN A 121 -4.90 -1.84 1.77
CA ASN A 121 -4.69 -3.25 2.08
C ASN A 121 -4.93 -3.49 3.57
N GLU A 122 -5.07 -4.75 3.92
CA GLU A 122 -5.44 -5.20 5.27
C GLU A 122 -4.38 -4.81 6.29
N VAL A 123 -3.10 -4.83 5.89
CA VAL A 123 -1.99 -4.42 6.74
C VAL A 123 -2.10 -2.93 7.07
N ALA A 124 -2.34 -2.10 6.06
CA ALA A 124 -2.53 -0.66 6.23
C ALA A 124 -3.73 -0.39 7.13
N ILE A 125 -4.88 -1.01 6.86
CA ILE A 125 -6.10 -0.86 7.66
C ILE A 125 -5.84 -1.24 9.13
N ALA A 126 -5.22 -2.40 9.38
CA ALA A 126 -4.94 -2.87 10.73
C ALA A 126 -4.02 -1.91 11.50
N MET A 127 -2.97 -1.40 10.85
CA MET A 127 -2.05 -0.44 11.47
C MET A 127 -2.71 0.92 11.69
N PHE A 128 -3.51 1.41 10.73
CA PHE A 128 -4.27 2.65 10.88
C PHE A 128 -5.25 2.60 12.06
N ILE A 129 -5.96 1.50 12.24
CA ILE A 129 -6.85 1.31 13.40
C ILE A 129 -6.05 1.41 14.69
N GLY A 130 -4.88 0.77 14.75
CA GLY A 130 -4.03 0.73 15.93
C GLY A 130 -3.37 2.07 16.28
N MET A 131 -3.18 2.96 15.30
CA MET A 131 -2.34 4.17 15.47
C MET A 131 -3.13 5.47 15.37
N PHE A 132 -4.10 5.55 14.44
CA PHE A 132 -4.90 6.76 14.17
C PHE A 132 -6.39 6.58 14.51
N GLY A 133 -6.79 5.38 14.90
CA GLY A 133 -8.16 5.06 15.32
C GLY A 133 -9.12 4.80 14.17
N MET A 134 -10.35 4.44 14.53
CA MET A 134 -11.34 3.92 13.56
C MET A 134 -11.83 4.99 12.57
N LYS A 135 -11.99 6.25 13.02
CA LYS A 135 -12.48 7.34 12.16
C LYS A 135 -11.52 7.62 10.99
N ALA A 136 -10.24 7.82 11.29
CA ALA A 136 -9.22 8.06 10.28
C ALA A 136 -9.08 6.87 9.32
N THR A 137 -9.12 5.64 9.84
CA THR A 137 -9.06 4.41 9.04
C THR A 137 -10.22 4.34 8.03
N LEU A 138 -11.45 4.60 8.48
CA LEU A 138 -12.62 4.51 7.62
C LEU A 138 -12.58 5.55 6.50
N ILE A 139 -12.18 6.77 6.84
CA ILE A 139 -11.99 7.88 5.90
C ILE A 139 -10.91 7.51 4.86
N TYR A 140 -9.77 6.95 5.29
CA TYR A 140 -8.70 6.46 4.42
C TYR A 140 -9.12 5.31 3.49
N ALA A 141 -9.82 4.31 4.02
CA ALA A 141 -10.26 3.17 3.22
C ALA A 141 -11.27 3.60 2.14
N ILE A 142 -12.24 4.44 2.52
CA ILE A 142 -13.24 4.97 1.59
C ILE A 142 -12.57 5.83 0.53
N SER A 143 -11.67 6.74 0.92
CA SER A 143 -11.00 7.60 -0.04
C SER A 143 -10.13 6.81 -1.02
N GLY A 144 -9.43 5.76 -0.57
CA GLY A 144 -8.59 4.93 -1.44
C GLY A 144 -9.40 4.09 -2.44
N ILE A 145 -10.58 3.61 -2.03
CA ILE A 145 -11.54 2.94 -2.94
C ILE A 145 -12.13 3.94 -3.94
N LEU A 146 -12.51 5.14 -3.48
CA LEU A 146 -13.00 6.20 -4.37
C LEU A 146 -11.92 6.66 -5.34
N LEU A 147 -10.67 6.76 -4.89
CA LEU A 147 -9.52 7.15 -5.70
C LEU A 147 -9.30 6.14 -6.83
N GLY A 148 -9.31 4.84 -6.55
CA GLY A 148 -9.24 3.81 -7.59
C GLY A 148 -10.45 3.83 -8.52
N THR A 149 -11.65 4.02 -7.98
CA THR A 149 -12.88 4.03 -8.78
C THR A 149 -12.89 5.20 -9.76
N ILE A 150 -12.66 6.41 -9.27
CA ILE A 150 -12.68 7.65 -10.06
C ILE A 150 -11.44 7.73 -10.95
N GLY A 151 -10.27 7.36 -10.42
CA GLY A 151 -9.01 7.33 -11.16
C GLY A 151 -9.04 6.32 -12.31
N GLY A 152 -9.51 5.11 -12.06
CA GLY A 152 -9.69 4.08 -13.09
C GLY A 152 -10.74 4.46 -14.12
N TRP A 153 -11.87 5.06 -13.71
CA TRP A 153 -12.86 5.61 -14.63
C TRP A 153 -12.30 6.75 -15.50
N GLY A 154 -11.56 7.68 -14.89
CA GLY A 154 -10.90 8.78 -15.58
C GLY A 154 -9.87 8.28 -16.59
N LEU A 155 -9.03 7.31 -16.20
CA LEU A 155 -8.07 6.65 -17.09
C LEU A 155 -8.78 5.89 -18.22
N GLY A 156 -9.86 5.19 -17.91
CA GLY A 156 -10.66 4.44 -18.89
C GLY A 156 -11.33 5.30 -19.97
N LYS A 157 -11.46 6.61 -19.76
CA LYS A 157 -11.99 7.54 -20.75
C LYS A 157 -10.95 7.94 -21.81
N PHE A 158 -9.66 7.79 -21.50
CA PHE A 158 -8.61 7.98 -22.49
C PHE A 158 -8.50 6.74 -23.38
N ILE A 159 -8.24 6.94 -24.68
CA ILE A 159 -7.97 5.84 -25.61
C ILE A 159 -6.55 5.34 -25.35
N LEU A 160 -6.42 4.43 -24.38
CA LEU A 160 -5.12 3.94 -23.89
C LEU A 160 -4.66 2.66 -24.61
N ASP A 161 -5.55 1.99 -25.34
CA ASP A 161 -5.25 0.75 -26.08
C ASP A 161 -4.05 0.87 -27.04
N PRO A 162 -3.87 1.99 -27.78
CA PRO A 162 -2.69 2.18 -28.64
C PRO A 162 -1.38 2.34 -27.86
N LEU A 163 -1.45 2.70 -26.58
CA LEU A 163 -0.29 2.96 -25.73
C LEU A 163 0.14 1.72 -24.92
N LEU A 164 -0.57 0.60 -25.06
CA LEU A 164 -0.11 -0.71 -24.63
C LEU A 164 1.07 -1.18 -25.48
N SER A 165 1.99 -1.93 -24.87
CA SER A 165 3.11 -2.57 -25.56
C SER A 165 2.66 -3.54 -26.64
N ASP A 166 3.50 -3.78 -27.66
CA ASP A 166 3.20 -4.74 -28.73
C ASP A 166 3.02 -6.18 -28.22
N TRP A 167 3.64 -6.51 -27.09
CA TRP A 167 3.42 -7.76 -26.38
C TRP A 167 1.98 -7.87 -25.83
N ALA A 168 1.49 -6.82 -25.18
CA ALA A 168 0.13 -6.78 -24.65
C ALA A 168 -0.93 -6.80 -25.78
N LYS A 169 -0.66 -6.10 -26.89
CA LYS A 169 -1.53 -6.09 -28.07
C LYS A 169 -1.65 -7.47 -28.74
N LYS A 170 -0.54 -8.20 -28.92
CA LYS A 170 -0.56 -9.56 -29.47
C LYS A 170 -1.39 -10.54 -28.63
N ILE A 171 -1.38 -10.38 -27.30
CA ILE A 171 -2.19 -11.24 -26.42
C ILE A 171 -3.67 -10.84 -26.47
N LEU A 172 -3.98 -9.55 -26.57
CA LEU A 172 -5.35 -9.05 -26.78
C LEU A 172 -5.93 -9.52 -28.14
N GLU A 173 -5.11 -9.64 -29.18
CA GLU A 173 -5.53 -10.15 -30.50
C GLU A 173 -5.78 -11.66 -30.50
N ASN A 174 -5.05 -12.43 -29.68
CA ASN A 174 -5.20 -13.89 -29.55
C ASN A 174 -6.41 -14.34 -28.69
N LYS A 175 -7.33 -13.43 -28.37
CA LYS A 175 -8.44 -13.55 -27.39
C LYS A 175 -9.50 -14.65 -27.63
N MET A 176 -9.39 -15.52 -28.65
CA MET A 176 -10.46 -16.46 -29.00
C MET A 176 -10.21 -17.94 -28.69
N GLN A 177 -9.07 -18.37 -28.13
CA GLN A 177 -8.77 -19.82 -28.02
C GLN A 177 -8.36 -20.39 -26.66
N GLN A 178 -8.16 -19.59 -25.59
CA GLN A 178 -7.75 -20.14 -24.29
C GLN A 178 -8.71 -19.73 -23.18
N SER A 179 -9.88 -20.35 -23.17
CA SER A 179 -10.76 -20.45 -22.01
C SER A 179 -10.72 -21.87 -21.46
N GLU A 180 -9.54 -22.33 -21.06
CA GLU A 180 -9.36 -23.55 -20.28
C GLU A 180 -7.97 -23.49 -19.62
N TYR A 181 -7.90 -22.88 -18.44
CA TYR A 181 -6.86 -23.20 -17.47
C TYR A 181 -7.47 -24.25 -16.55
N GLU A 182 -6.95 -25.48 -16.60
CA GLU A 182 -7.32 -26.55 -15.68
C GLU A 182 -6.91 -26.16 -14.25
N ASP A 183 -7.92 -26.02 -13.40
CA ASP A 183 -7.79 -25.83 -11.96
C ASP A 183 -7.26 -27.14 -11.34
N GLU A 184 -5.96 -27.22 -11.08
CA GLU A 184 -5.44 -28.24 -10.16
C GLU A 184 -5.91 -27.89 -8.74
N LYS A 185 -6.99 -28.57 -8.30
CA LYS A 185 -7.57 -28.45 -6.95
C LYS A 185 -6.64 -29.10 -5.91
N LEU A 186 -5.53 -28.44 -5.61
CA LEU A 186 -4.65 -28.83 -4.50
C LEU A 186 -5.38 -28.68 -3.16
N THR A 187 -5.22 -29.67 -2.27
CA THR A 187 -5.93 -29.72 -0.97
C THR A 187 -5.26 -28.79 0.06
N PHE A 188 -6.02 -28.24 1.02
CA PHE A 188 -5.54 -27.27 2.03
C PHE A 188 -4.24 -27.68 2.75
N THR A 189 -4.09 -28.97 3.07
CA THR A 189 -2.90 -29.53 3.72
C THR A 189 -1.66 -29.54 2.83
N GLN A 190 -1.84 -29.55 1.51
CA GLN A 190 -0.75 -29.49 0.53
C GLN A 190 -0.33 -28.03 0.23
N ARG A 191 -1.20 -27.04 0.47
CA ARG A 191 -0.90 -25.60 0.25
C ARG A 191 -0.25 -24.90 1.46
N LEU A 192 -0.37 -25.46 2.66
CA LEU A 192 0.18 -24.89 3.90
C LEU A 192 1.70 -24.62 3.86
N PRO A 193 2.54 -25.54 3.31
CA PRO A 193 3.98 -25.30 3.18
C PRO A 193 4.29 -24.11 2.26
N ASP A 194 3.55 -23.98 1.16
CA ASP A 194 3.74 -22.88 0.20
C ASP A 194 3.28 -21.54 0.78
N ILE A 195 2.15 -21.52 1.51
CA ILE A 195 1.64 -20.33 2.20
C ILE A 195 2.64 -19.84 3.25
N THR A 196 3.15 -20.74 4.09
CA THR A 196 4.13 -20.38 5.13
C THR A 196 5.46 -19.94 4.55
N ARG A 197 5.91 -20.58 3.47
CA ARG A 197 7.11 -20.19 2.74
C ARG A 197 6.98 -18.83 2.08
N SER A 198 5.88 -18.56 1.36
CA SER A 198 5.62 -17.24 0.78
C SER A 198 5.48 -16.16 1.84
N ALA A 199 4.80 -16.45 2.96
CA ALA A 199 4.71 -15.52 4.09
C ALA A 199 6.11 -15.19 4.64
N TRP A 200 6.97 -16.20 4.82
CA TRP A 200 8.33 -16.03 5.28
C TRP A 200 9.22 -15.28 4.28
N GLU A 201 9.08 -15.54 2.98
CA GLU A 201 9.81 -14.84 1.92
C GLU A 201 9.43 -13.36 1.86
N ILE A 202 8.14 -13.03 1.99
CA ILE A 202 7.65 -11.64 2.09
C ILE A 202 8.21 -10.99 3.35
N VAL A 203 8.05 -11.63 4.52
CA VAL A 203 8.55 -11.09 5.78
C VAL A 203 10.06 -10.86 5.69
N ARG A 204 10.84 -11.82 5.19
CA ARG A 204 12.30 -11.68 5.01
C ARG A 204 12.66 -10.59 4.01
N GLY A 205 11.91 -10.48 2.91
CA GLY A 205 12.11 -9.47 1.87
C GLY A 205 11.87 -8.05 2.37
N VAL A 206 10.94 -7.87 3.31
CA VAL A 206 10.58 -6.55 3.85
C VAL A 206 11.24 -6.27 5.22
N LEU A 207 11.76 -7.30 5.90
CA LEU A 207 12.36 -7.20 7.24
C LEU A 207 13.38 -6.07 7.35
N LEU A 208 14.34 -6.04 6.41
CA LEU A 208 15.40 -5.02 6.42
C LEU A 208 14.82 -3.61 6.24
N TYR A 209 13.85 -3.44 5.35
CA TYR A 209 13.21 -2.14 5.10
C TYR A 209 12.35 -1.67 6.29
N VAL A 210 11.63 -2.59 6.94
CA VAL A 210 10.87 -2.31 8.17
C VAL A 210 11.82 -1.87 9.27
N ILE A 211 12.91 -2.61 9.48
CA ILE A 211 13.93 -2.28 10.49
C ILE A 211 14.55 -0.90 10.19
N ILE A 212 14.91 -0.62 8.93
CA ILE A 212 15.45 0.68 8.54
C ILE A 212 14.41 1.79 8.75
N GLY A 213 13.16 1.58 8.38
CA GLY A 213 12.08 2.55 8.58
C GLY A 213 11.83 2.86 10.05
N ILE A 214 11.83 1.84 10.91
CA ILE A 214 11.70 2.00 12.36
C ILE A 214 12.95 2.65 12.95
N ALA A 215 14.15 2.32 12.46
CA ALA A 215 15.40 2.97 12.89
C ALA A 215 15.41 4.47 12.54
N ILE A 216 14.97 4.82 11.34
CA ILE A 216 14.80 6.22 10.92
C ILE A 216 13.73 6.89 11.79
N GLY A 217 12.57 6.26 11.98
CA GLY A 217 11.50 6.77 12.84
C GLY A 217 11.95 7.00 14.29
N ALA A 218 12.73 6.07 14.85
CA ALA A 218 13.30 6.15 16.20
C ALA A 218 14.37 7.24 16.31
N ALA A 219 15.29 7.34 15.34
CA ALA A 219 16.27 8.41 15.27
C ALA A 219 15.59 9.78 15.15
N MET A 220 14.54 9.86 14.33
CA MET A 220 13.72 11.06 14.22
C MET A 220 13.02 11.36 15.54
N HIS A 221 12.44 10.37 16.22
CA HIS A 221 11.76 10.56 17.51
C HIS A 221 12.72 11.10 18.59
N GLY A 222 13.95 10.60 18.65
CA GLY A 222 14.96 11.05 19.62
C GLY A 222 15.63 12.39 19.29
N TYR A 223 15.91 12.66 18.01
CA TYR A 223 16.82 13.75 17.60
C TYR A 223 16.17 14.90 16.84
N VAL A 224 15.02 14.70 16.20
CA VAL A 224 14.38 15.79 15.47
C VAL A 224 13.54 16.63 16.45
N PRO A 225 13.79 17.94 16.59
CA PRO A 225 13.01 18.82 17.47
C PRO A 225 11.52 18.75 17.12
N GLU A 226 10.66 18.88 18.13
CA GLU A 226 9.19 18.86 17.95
C GLU A 226 8.73 19.91 16.91
N ASN A 227 9.47 21.00 16.72
CA ASN A 227 9.14 22.08 15.79
C ASN A 227 9.74 21.98 14.37
N PHE A 228 10.56 20.97 14.06
CA PHE A 228 11.25 20.88 12.75
C PHE A 228 10.27 20.62 11.60
N PHE A 229 9.37 19.64 11.77
CA PHE A 229 8.32 19.37 10.78
C PHE A 229 7.21 20.41 10.85
N GLY A 230 6.93 20.94 12.05
CA GLY A 230 6.07 22.11 12.26
C GLY A 230 6.41 23.29 11.33
N GLN A 231 7.69 23.60 11.17
CA GLN A 231 8.16 24.76 10.37
C GLN A 231 8.02 24.58 8.85
N TYR A 232 8.20 23.36 8.31
CA TYR A 232 8.21 23.14 6.85
C TYR A 232 6.98 22.41 6.31
N LEU A 233 6.31 21.61 7.13
CA LEU A 233 5.15 20.78 6.77
C LEU A 233 3.94 21.01 7.70
N GLY A 234 4.12 21.68 8.85
CA GLY A 234 3.10 21.87 9.87
C GLY A 234 2.31 23.18 9.78
N GLY A 235 2.68 24.12 8.90
CA GLY A 235 1.95 25.38 8.72
C GLY A 235 0.53 25.23 8.16
N GLY A 236 0.11 24.01 7.80
CA GLY A 236 -1.20 23.78 7.16
C GLY A 236 -1.32 24.43 5.78
N GLU A 237 -0.22 24.93 5.23
CA GLU A 237 -0.17 25.61 3.95
C GLU A 237 -0.57 24.68 2.82
N TRP A 238 -1.27 25.21 1.82
CA TRP A 238 -1.80 24.42 0.71
C TRP A 238 -0.70 23.70 -0.10
N TRP A 239 0.54 24.17 -0.09
CA TRP A 239 1.65 23.56 -0.82
C TRP A 239 2.29 22.35 -0.11
N THR A 240 1.98 22.14 1.18
CA THR A 240 2.56 21.03 1.96
C THR A 240 2.12 19.66 1.43
N VAL A 241 0.86 19.53 0.99
CA VAL A 241 0.32 18.28 0.43
C VAL A 241 0.98 17.93 -0.92
N PRO A 242 1.01 18.82 -1.94
CA PRO A 242 1.75 18.55 -3.18
C PRO A 242 3.22 18.21 -2.96
N LEU A 243 3.91 18.95 -2.08
CA LEU A 243 5.32 18.71 -1.79
C LEU A 243 5.53 17.32 -1.18
N ALA A 244 4.69 16.93 -0.22
CA ALA A 244 4.74 15.61 0.39
C ALA A 244 4.58 14.50 -0.64
N VAL A 245 3.60 14.59 -1.54
CA VAL A 245 3.39 13.57 -2.57
C VAL A 245 4.55 13.51 -3.56
N ILE A 246 5.09 14.64 -4.00
CA ILE A 246 6.23 14.67 -4.92
C ILE A 246 7.47 14.02 -4.30
N LEU A 247 7.72 14.27 -3.01
CA LEU A 247 8.83 13.65 -2.28
C LEU A 247 8.58 12.16 -2.02
N ALA A 248 7.32 11.74 -1.95
CA ALA A 248 6.93 10.36 -1.70
C ALA A 248 7.10 9.45 -2.93
N VAL A 249 6.83 9.93 -4.15
CA VAL A 249 6.85 9.11 -5.39
C VAL A 249 8.19 8.41 -5.67
N PRO A 250 9.36 9.03 -5.45
CA PRO A 250 10.65 8.34 -5.60
C PRO A 250 10.90 7.31 -4.49
N MET A 251 10.23 7.44 -3.35
CA MET A 251 10.45 6.57 -2.20
C MET A 251 9.67 5.28 -2.38
N TYR A 252 10.38 4.15 -2.31
CA TYR A 252 9.76 2.84 -2.27
C TYR A 252 9.68 2.36 -0.82
N ALA A 253 8.46 2.23 -0.30
CA ALA A 253 8.20 1.51 0.94
C ALA A 253 6.85 0.81 0.85
N ASN A 254 6.72 -0.32 1.56
CA ASN A 254 5.42 -0.94 1.73
C ASN A 254 4.62 -0.22 2.83
N ALA A 255 3.31 -0.48 2.88
CA ALA A 255 2.44 0.12 3.89
C ALA A 255 2.94 -0.14 5.32
N ALA A 256 3.42 -1.34 5.63
CA ALA A 256 3.91 -1.67 6.97
C ALA A 256 5.13 -0.83 7.41
N GLY A 257 6.04 -0.53 6.49
CA GLY A 257 7.25 0.25 6.79
C GLY A 257 7.00 1.75 6.88
N ILE A 258 6.03 2.28 6.13
CA ILE A 258 5.78 3.73 6.08
C ILE A 258 4.79 4.22 7.15
N VAL A 259 3.86 3.35 7.61
CA VAL A 259 2.86 3.71 8.63
C VAL A 259 3.49 4.20 9.95
N PRO A 260 4.56 3.58 10.50
CA PRO A 260 5.25 4.09 11.69
C PRO A 260 5.88 5.47 11.47
N VAL A 261 6.43 5.72 10.27
CA VAL A 261 7.05 7.00 9.91
C VAL A 261 6.00 8.11 9.90
N ILE A 262 4.83 7.88 9.31
CA ILE A 262 3.76 8.88 9.30
C ILE A 262 3.20 9.13 10.71
N GLN A 263 3.20 8.15 11.62
CA GLN A 263 2.81 8.40 13.01
C GLN A 263 3.76 9.39 13.68
N VAL A 264 5.07 9.24 13.44
CA VAL A 264 6.06 10.21 13.95
C VAL A 264 5.84 11.58 13.31
N PHE A 265 5.46 11.67 12.03
CA PHE A 265 5.18 12.95 11.37
C PHE A 265 3.97 13.65 12.02
N VAL A 266 2.88 12.91 12.22
CA VAL A 266 1.66 13.43 12.86
C VAL A 266 1.93 13.84 14.31
N ALA A 267 2.72 13.05 15.05
CA ALA A 267 3.13 13.40 16.41
C ALA A 267 3.97 14.70 16.46
N LYS A 268 4.63 15.05 15.36
CA LYS A 268 5.44 16.28 15.20
C LYS A 268 4.69 17.42 14.51
N GLY A 269 3.36 17.35 14.48
CA GLY A 269 2.50 18.44 14.01
C GLY A 269 2.31 18.50 12.49
N VAL A 270 2.69 17.47 11.73
CA VAL A 270 2.28 17.36 10.32
C VAL A 270 0.79 17.04 10.28
N PRO A 271 -0.03 17.78 9.49
CA PRO A 271 -1.44 17.47 9.32
C PRO A 271 -1.65 16.02 8.87
N LEU A 272 -2.65 15.36 9.45
CA LEU A 272 -2.90 13.93 9.21
C LEU A 272 -3.16 13.65 7.73
N GLY A 273 -3.87 14.53 7.01
CA GLY A 273 -4.10 14.38 5.57
C GLY A 273 -2.83 14.52 4.73
N THR A 274 -1.92 15.41 5.10
CA THR A 274 -0.59 15.53 4.46
C THR A 274 0.23 14.25 4.67
N ALA A 275 0.21 13.69 5.89
CA ALA A 275 0.91 12.45 6.21
C ALA A 275 0.32 11.23 5.48
N ILE A 276 -1.01 11.15 5.37
CA ILE A 276 -1.69 10.09 4.60
C ILE A 276 -1.38 10.22 3.11
N ALA A 277 -1.40 11.43 2.55
CA ALA A 277 -1.06 11.67 1.15
C ALA A 277 0.39 11.27 0.84
N PHE A 278 1.33 11.57 1.75
CA PHE A 278 2.70 11.10 1.66
C PHE A 278 2.76 9.56 1.58
N MET A 279 2.12 8.86 2.51
CA MET A 279 2.06 7.41 2.49
C MET A 279 1.43 6.85 1.20
N MET A 280 0.29 7.40 0.77
CA MET A 280 -0.38 6.98 -0.46
C MET A 280 0.54 7.13 -1.68
N GLY A 281 1.32 8.21 -1.75
CA GLY A 281 2.34 8.40 -2.78
C GLY A 281 3.44 7.34 -2.71
N THR A 282 4.02 7.10 -1.53
CA THR A 282 5.11 6.13 -1.34
C THR A 282 4.72 4.70 -1.66
N VAL A 283 3.47 4.32 -1.35
CA VAL A 283 2.99 2.94 -1.54
C VAL A 283 2.40 2.73 -2.94
N GLY A 284 1.68 3.73 -3.46
CA GLY A 284 0.93 3.64 -4.72
C GLY A 284 1.66 4.14 -5.96
N LEU A 285 2.80 4.83 -5.81
CA LEU A 285 3.59 5.33 -6.92
C LEU A 285 5.07 5.15 -6.61
N SER A 286 5.71 4.16 -7.23
CA SER A 286 7.12 3.87 -6.97
C SER A 286 7.92 3.55 -8.23
N ILE A 287 9.24 3.74 -8.16
CA ILE A 287 10.16 3.40 -9.26
C ILE A 287 10.04 1.91 -9.65
N PRO A 288 10.03 0.94 -8.71
CA PRO A 288 9.86 -0.47 -9.05
C PRO A 288 8.56 -0.74 -9.82
N GLU A 289 7.46 -0.12 -9.41
CA GLU A 289 6.18 -0.23 -10.11
C GLU A 289 6.26 0.31 -11.53
N ALA A 290 6.86 1.48 -11.74
CA ALA A 290 7.07 2.04 -13.08
C ALA A 290 7.90 1.10 -13.98
N THR A 291 8.94 0.45 -13.42
CA THR A 291 9.76 -0.51 -14.19
C THR A 291 9.00 -1.79 -14.57
N LEU A 292 8.13 -2.29 -13.69
CA LEU A 292 7.29 -3.45 -13.96
C LEU A 292 6.20 -3.11 -14.99
N LEU A 293 5.55 -1.95 -14.86
CA LEU A 293 4.53 -1.49 -15.79
C LEU A 293 5.11 -1.22 -17.19
N LYS A 294 6.38 -0.83 -17.31
CA LYS A 294 7.06 -0.64 -18.61
C LYS A 294 7.07 -1.90 -19.49
N LYS A 295 6.94 -3.09 -18.90
CA LYS A 295 6.80 -4.34 -19.66
C LYS A 295 5.49 -4.42 -20.45
N VAL A 296 4.47 -3.68 -20.03
CA VAL A 296 3.10 -3.82 -20.55
C VAL A 296 2.55 -2.50 -21.11
N MET A 297 3.02 -1.37 -20.58
CA MET A 297 2.62 -0.01 -20.94
C MET A 297 3.79 0.76 -21.54
N SER A 298 3.50 1.67 -22.48
CA SER A 298 4.49 2.65 -22.92
C SER A 298 4.82 3.66 -21.81
N LEU A 299 5.99 4.29 -21.88
CA LEU A 299 6.40 5.34 -20.93
C LEU A 299 5.39 6.50 -20.87
N LYS A 300 4.74 6.82 -22.01
CA LYS A 300 3.68 7.85 -22.06
C LYS A 300 2.48 7.46 -21.20
N LEU A 301 2.06 6.19 -21.26
CA LEU A 301 0.94 5.67 -20.47
C LEU A 301 1.27 5.64 -18.98
N ILE A 302 2.50 5.26 -18.63
CA ILE A 302 2.98 5.31 -17.24
C ILE A 302 2.96 6.74 -16.72
N ALA A 303 3.42 7.71 -17.50
CA ALA A 303 3.39 9.12 -17.11
C ALA A 303 1.96 9.64 -16.90
N ILE A 304 1.01 9.26 -17.76
CA ILE A 304 -0.41 9.59 -17.59
C ILE A 304 -0.96 8.94 -16.31
N TYR A 305 -0.69 7.64 -16.10
CA TYR A 305 -1.11 6.91 -14.91
C TYR A 305 -0.56 7.57 -13.63
N PHE A 306 0.75 7.80 -13.54
CA PHE A 306 1.38 8.45 -12.39
C PHE A 306 0.84 9.87 -12.17
N GLY A 307 0.64 10.64 -13.25
CA GLY A 307 0.10 12.00 -13.15
C GLY A 307 -1.32 12.04 -12.61
N VAL A 308 -2.20 11.15 -13.10
CA VAL A 308 -3.58 11.06 -12.64
C VAL A 308 -3.64 10.61 -11.17
N VAL A 309 -2.90 9.57 -10.81
CA VAL A 309 -2.88 9.06 -9.42
C VAL A 309 -2.29 10.11 -8.47
N THR A 310 -1.18 10.77 -8.85
CA THR A 310 -0.59 11.86 -8.07
C THR A 310 -1.61 12.97 -7.82
N PHE A 311 -2.32 13.40 -8.87
CA PHE A 311 -3.35 14.43 -8.75
C PHE A 311 -4.45 14.03 -7.76
N PHE A 312 -4.94 12.79 -7.82
CA PHE A 312 -5.96 12.34 -6.89
C PHE A 312 -5.45 12.15 -5.46
N ILE A 313 -4.20 11.73 -5.27
CA ILE A 313 -3.60 11.63 -3.93
C ILE A 313 -3.50 13.02 -3.30
N ILE A 314 -3.08 14.04 -4.07
CA ILE A 314 -3.04 15.43 -3.61
C ILE A 314 -4.44 15.91 -3.23
N LEU A 315 -5.44 15.67 -4.08
CA LEU A 315 -6.83 16.01 -3.80
C LEU A 315 -7.34 15.33 -2.52
N SER A 316 -7.04 14.04 -2.35
CA SER A 316 -7.38 13.29 -1.14
C SER A 316 -6.72 13.88 0.10
N GLY A 317 -5.45 14.28 0.01
CA GLY A 317 -4.71 14.95 1.09
C GLY A 317 -5.38 16.25 1.54
N PHE A 318 -5.84 17.07 0.60
CA PHE A 318 -6.61 18.27 0.91
C PHE A 318 -7.95 17.96 1.56
N ILE A 319 -8.68 16.98 1.04
CA ILE A 319 -9.96 16.55 1.61
C ILE A 319 -9.77 16.05 3.04
N PHE A 320 -8.72 15.27 3.31
CA PHE A 320 -8.42 14.80 4.66
C PHE A 320 -8.11 15.94 5.62
N ASN A 321 -7.24 16.88 5.24
CA ASN A 321 -6.92 18.04 6.07
C ASN A 321 -8.13 18.94 6.33
N TRP A 322 -9.15 18.90 5.47
CA TRP A 322 -10.39 19.64 5.68
C TRP A 322 -11.36 18.93 6.64
N ILE A 323 -11.32 17.60 6.69
CA ILE A 323 -12.23 16.76 7.50
C ILE A 323 -11.66 16.45 8.90
N LEU A 324 -10.33 16.30 9.02
CA LEU A 324 -9.61 15.83 10.21
C LEU A 324 -8.73 16.94 10.81
#